data_AF-A0A7J8UCI9-F1
#
_entry.id   AF-A0A7J8UCI9-F1
#
_cell.length_a   1.000
_cell.length_b   1.000
_cell.length_c   1.000
_cell.angle_alpha   90.00
_cell.angle_beta   90.00
_cell.angle_gamma   90.00
#
_symmetry.space_group_name_H-M   'P 1'
#
loop_
_entity.id
_entity.type
_entity.pdbx_description
1 polymer ?
#
loop_
_entity_poly.entity_id
_entity_poly.type
_entity_poly.pdbx_seq_one_letter_code
_entity_poly.pdbx_strand_id
1 'polypeptide(L)'
;CNARKAKESNPACQLQVKRRTDDHLPQITVAFVNGVEEVFNATSTPAQTIRTVILRKGQMLETEHMFREAGKKWPVIIPEELHQSFPGTKPRKAEEKKHNCNLSDHFTGSHFGRS
;
A
#
# COMPACT_ATOMS: atom_id res chain seq x y z
N CYS A 1 -6.90 19.72 -7.18
CA CYS A 1 -6.61 18.33 -7.58
C CYS A 1 -5.10 18.19 -7.79
N ASN A 2 -4.40 17.34 -7.04
CA ASN A 2 -2.93 17.20 -7.12
C ASN A 2 -2.52 16.19 -8.20
N ALA A 3 -3.04 16.33 -9.41
CA ALA A 3 -2.75 15.43 -10.54
C ALA A 3 -1.24 15.33 -10.82
N ARG A 4 -0.49 16.42 -10.61
CA ARG A 4 0.97 16.44 -10.72
C ARG A 4 1.66 15.47 -9.76
N LYS A 5 1.29 15.49 -8.47
CA LYS A 5 1.87 14.56 -7.47
C LYS A 5 1.56 13.10 -7.78
N ALA A 6 0.34 12.82 -8.25
CA ALA A 6 -0.04 11.47 -8.65
C ALA A 6 0.82 10.97 -9.82
N LYS A 7 1.02 11.82 -10.85
CA LYS A 7 1.85 11.50 -12.02
C LYS A 7 3.34 11.33 -11.68
N GLU A 8 3.86 12.10 -10.72
CA GLU A 8 5.23 11.94 -10.22
C GLU A 8 5.42 10.59 -9.51
N SER A 9 4.43 10.16 -8.70
CA SER A 9 4.49 8.86 -8.00
C SER A 9 4.16 7.66 -8.87
N ASN A 10 3.29 7.84 -9.88
CA ASN A 10 2.88 6.81 -10.81
C ASN A 10 2.76 7.43 -12.21
N PRO A 11 3.82 7.38 -13.03
CA PRO A 11 3.82 8.00 -14.35
C PRO A 11 2.88 7.33 -15.35
N ALA A 12 2.52 6.06 -15.12
CA ALA A 12 1.54 5.33 -15.93
C ALA A 12 0.09 5.71 -15.60
N CYS A 13 -0.16 6.35 -14.45
CA CYS A 13 -1.49 6.76 -14.05
C CYS A 13 -2.03 7.87 -14.96
N GLN A 14 -3.19 7.61 -15.56
CA GLN A 14 -3.92 8.57 -16.38
C GLN A 14 -5.10 9.13 -15.58
N LEU A 15 -5.19 10.46 -15.51
CA LEU A 15 -6.29 11.14 -14.82
C LEU A 15 -7.10 11.95 -15.84
N GLN A 16 -8.39 11.65 -15.94
CA GLN A 16 -9.34 12.37 -16.76
C GLN A 16 -10.46 12.94 -15.89
N VAL A 17 -10.84 14.20 -16.13
CA VAL A 17 -11.98 14.85 -15.47
C VAL A 17 -13.05 15.11 -16.52
N LYS A 18 -14.20 14.45 -16.39
CA LYS A 18 -15.36 14.69 -17.24
C LYS A 18 -16.37 15.52 -16.47
N ARG A 19 -16.72 16.70 -17.00
CA ARG A 19 -17.82 17.53 -16.49
C ARG A 19 -19.10 17.05 -17.16
N ARG A 20 -20.14 16.78 -16.38
CA ARG A 20 -21.46 16.38 -16.90
C ARG A 20 -22.48 17.45 -16.53
N THR A 21 -23.50 17.57 -17.37
CA THR A 21 -24.67 18.44 -17.17
C THR A 21 -25.96 17.64 -17.00
N ASP A 22 -25.84 16.32 -16.84
CA ASP A 22 -26.97 15.44 -16.54
C ASP A 22 -27.22 15.38 -15.01
N ASP A 23 -28.40 14.92 -14.61
CA ASP A 23 -28.83 14.83 -13.20
C ASP A 23 -28.17 13.66 -12.45
N HIS A 24 -27.07 13.11 -12.97
CA HIS A 24 -26.35 12.01 -12.33
C HIS A 24 -25.42 12.52 -11.22
N LEU A 25 -25.43 11.81 -10.09
CA LEU A 25 -24.53 12.08 -8.98
C LEU A 25 -23.06 11.94 -9.41
N PRO A 26 -22.14 12.73 -8.82
CA PRO A 26 -20.72 12.64 -9.12
C PRO A 26 -20.16 11.26 -8.76
N GLN A 27 -19.34 10.73 -9.65
CA GLN A 27 -18.70 9.43 -9.51
C GLN A 27 -17.21 9.52 -9.82
N ILE A 28 -16.45 8.61 -9.22
CA ILE A 28 -15.05 8.38 -9.55
C ILE A 28 -14.94 6.96 -10.10
N THR A 29 -14.51 6.84 -11.35
CA THR A 29 -14.22 5.54 -11.97
C THR A 29 -12.72 5.32 -12.00
N VAL A 30 -12.28 4.13 -11.58
CA VAL A 30 -10.88 3.72 -11.61
C VAL A 30 -10.76 2.43 -12.40
N ALA A 31 -9.93 2.46 -13.45
CA ALA A 31 -9.53 1.28 -14.20
C ALA A 31 -8.13 0.85 -13.74
N PHE A 32 -8.02 -0.40 -13.30
CA PHE A 32 -6.75 -1.00 -12.88
C PHE A 32 -6.04 -1.67 -14.07
N VAL A 33 -4.75 -1.96 -13.91
CA VAL A 33 -3.88 -2.50 -14.98
C VAL A 33 -4.35 -3.85 -15.55
N ASN A 34 -5.13 -4.61 -14.78
CA ASN A 34 -5.72 -5.88 -15.21
C ASN A 34 -7.07 -5.73 -15.93
N GLY A 35 -7.52 -4.49 -16.19
CA GLY A 35 -8.80 -4.18 -16.82
C GLY A 35 -10.00 -4.17 -15.87
N VAL A 36 -9.81 -4.41 -14.57
CA VAL A 36 -10.90 -4.28 -13.59
C VAL A 36 -11.26 -2.81 -13.43
N GLU A 37 -12.55 -2.50 -13.53
CA GLU A 37 -13.09 -1.18 -13.24
C GLU A 37 -13.81 -1.14 -11.89
N GLU A 38 -13.69 -0.02 -11.17
CA GLU A 38 -14.41 0.22 -9.94
C GLU A 38 -14.98 1.64 -9.94
N VAL A 39 -16.25 1.75 -9.53
CA VAL A 39 -16.99 3.02 -9.49
C VAL A 39 -17.29 3.37 -8.04
N PHE A 40 -16.84 4.55 -7.63
CA PHE A 40 -17.06 5.09 -6.29
C PHE A 40 -18.10 6.21 -6.34
N ASN A 41 -19.04 6.19 -5.41
CA ASN A 41 -19.96 7.30 -5.18
C ASN A 41 -19.20 8.45 -4.50
N ALA A 42 -19.01 9.56 -5.22
CA ALA A 42 -18.24 10.71 -4.72
C ALA A 42 -19.06 11.65 -3.83
N THR A 43 -20.38 11.45 -3.73
CA THR A 43 -21.26 12.22 -2.83
C THR A 43 -21.23 11.66 -1.41
N SER A 44 -21.28 10.34 -1.27
CA SER A 44 -21.41 9.69 0.04
C SER A 44 -20.11 9.16 0.62
N THR A 45 -19.07 8.96 -0.20
CA THR A 45 -17.83 8.32 0.24
C THR A 45 -16.74 9.37 0.47
N PRO A 46 -16.14 9.44 1.67
CA PRO A 46 -15.05 10.38 1.94
C PRO A 46 -13.85 10.15 1.02
N ALA A 47 -13.23 11.23 0.54
CA ALA A 47 -12.10 11.16 -0.39
C ALA A 47 -10.92 10.32 0.13
N GLN A 48 -10.64 10.38 1.44
CA GLN A 48 -9.59 9.57 2.07
C GLN A 48 -9.91 8.07 2.05
N THR A 49 -11.19 7.71 2.19
CA THR A 49 -11.64 6.32 2.09
C THR A 49 -11.47 5.83 0.65
N ILE A 50 -11.93 6.60 -0.34
CA ILE A 50 -11.77 6.28 -1.77
C ILE A 50 -10.28 6.06 -2.08
N ARG A 51 -9.41 6.99 -1.66
CA ARG A 51 -7.96 6.86 -1.83
C ARG A 51 -7.41 5.57 -1.22
N THR A 52 -7.79 5.27 0.03
CA THR A 52 -7.32 4.07 0.73
C THR A 52 -7.74 2.79 0.01
N VAL A 53 -8.99 2.72 -0.46
CA VAL A 53 -9.50 1.55 -1.18
C VAL A 53 -8.76 1.36 -2.50
N ILE A 54 -8.59 2.41 -3.30
CA ILE A 54 -7.86 2.36 -4.57
C ILE A 54 -6.43 1.85 -4.36
N LEU A 55 -5.72 2.38 -3.37
CA LEU A 55 -4.34 1.97 -3.08
C LEU A 55 -4.26 0.51 -2.62
N ARG A 56 -5.14 0.08 -1.70
CA ARG A 56 -5.17 -1.31 -1.20
C ARG A 56 -5.47 -2.30 -2.33
N LYS A 57 -6.46 -1.99 -3.16
CA LYS A 57 -6.81 -2.86 -4.30
C LYS A 57 -5.68 -2.91 -5.33
N GLY A 58 -5.07 -1.77 -5.66
CA GLY A 58 -3.91 -1.72 -6.53
C GLY A 58 -2.76 -2.62 -6.04
N GLN A 59 -2.43 -2.56 -4.75
CA GLN A 59 -1.40 -3.41 -4.15
C GLN A 59 -1.75 -4.91 -4.22
N MET A 60 -3.02 -5.27 -3.98
CA MET A 60 -3.48 -6.66 -4.07
C MET A 60 -3.35 -7.21 -5.49
N LEU A 61 -3.73 -6.41 -6.49
CA LEU A 61 -3.64 -6.78 -7.90
C LEU A 61 -2.19 -6.90 -8.37
N GLU A 62 -1.32 -5.99 -7.94
CA GLU A 62 0.12 -6.08 -8.21
C GLU A 62 0.71 -7.36 -7.63
N THR A 63 0.37 -7.67 -6.37
CA THR A 63 0.86 -8.89 -5.72
C THR A 63 0.35 -10.14 -6.43
N GLU A 64 -0.94 -10.18 -6.78
CA GLU A 64 -1.51 -11.25 -7.58
C GLU A 64 -0.76 -11.44 -8.91
N HIS A 65 -0.44 -10.34 -9.59
CA HIS A 65 0.31 -10.35 -10.83
C HIS A 65 1.69 -10.99 -10.65
N MET A 66 2.45 -10.55 -9.65
CA MET A 66 3.77 -11.12 -9.31
C MET A 66 3.69 -12.63 -9.04
N PHE A 67 2.67 -13.10 -8.32
CA PHE A 67 2.49 -14.54 -8.06
C PHE A 67 2.19 -15.31 -9.34
N ARG A 68 1.30 -14.79 -10.18
CA ARG A 68 0.95 -15.41 -11.47
C ARG A 68 2.17 -15.48 -12.40
N GLU A 69 2.97 -14.42 -12.50
CA GLU A 69 4.20 -14.40 -13.30
C GLU A 69 5.24 -15.42 -12.83
N ALA A 70 5.34 -15.63 -11.51
CA ALA A 70 6.21 -16.66 -10.92
C ALA A 70 5.64 -18.09 -11.02
N GLY A 71 4.48 -18.29 -11.68
CA GLY A 71 3.78 -19.57 -11.77
C GLY A 71 3.26 -20.07 -10.41
N LYS A 72 3.07 -19.18 -9.44
CA LYS A 72 2.58 -19.49 -8.10
C LYS A 72 1.07 -19.27 -8.02
N LYS A 73 0.42 -20.06 -7.17
CA LYS A 73 -1.02 -19.91 -6.89
C LYS A 73 -1.26 -18.66 -6.05
N TRP A 74 -2.35 -17.97 -6.36
CA TRP A 74 -2.88 -16.84 -5.60
C TRP A 74 -4.40 -17.04 -5.41
N PRO A 75 -4.97 -16.77 -4.21
CA PRO A 75 -4.30 -16.38 -2.98
C PRO A 75 -3.45 -17.53 -2.40
N VAL A 76 -2.44 -17.17 -1.60
CA VAL A 76 -1.64 -18.17 -0.88
C VAL A 76 -2.51 -18.79 0.21
N ILE A 77 -2.80 -20.08 0.10
CA ILE A 77 -3.51 -20.84 1.13
C ILE A 77 -2.45 -21.35 2.11
N ILE A 78 -2.49 -20.83 3.35
CA ILE A 78 -1.62 -21.32 4.43
C ILE A 78 -2.25 -22.61 4.97
N PRO A 79 -1.55 -23.76 4.92
CA PRO A 79 -2.06 -25.00 5.50
C PRO A 79 -2.19 -24.87 7.03
N GLU A 80 -3.25 -25.45 7.59
CA GLU A 80 -3.54 -25.43 9.03
C GLU A 80 -2.45 -26.11 9.88
N GLU A 81 -1.66 -27.00 9.26
CA GLU A 81 -0.55 -27.72 9.88
C GLU A 81 0.58 -26.80 10.38
N LEU A 82 0.68 -25.56 9.86
CA LEU A 82 1.66 -24.58 10.33
C LEU A 82 1.31 -24.02 11.73
N HIS A 83 0.05 -24.10 12.16
CA HIS A 83 -0.37 -23.70 13.50
C HIS A 83 -0.15 -24.80 14.56
N GLN A 84 0.25 -26.00 14.13
CA GLN A 84 0.59 -27.07 15.06
C GLN A 84 1.98 -26.80 15.65
N SER A 85 2.04 -26.61 16.96
CA SER A 85 3.30 -26.62 17.70
C SER A 85 3.93 -28.01 17.53
N PHE A 86 4.96 -28.10 16.68
CA PHE A 86 5.70 -29.35 16.50
C PHE A 86 6.34 -29.75 17.84
N PRO A 87 6.03 -30.94 18.39
CA PRO A 87 6.65 -31.42 19.63
C PRO A 87 8.11 -31.80 19.32
N GLY A 88 9.00 -30.81 19.37
CA GLY A 88 10.42 -30.98 19.04
C GLY A 88 11.20 -29.68 18.87
N THR A 89 10.52 -28.56 18.58
CA THR A 89 11.16 -27.24 18.59
C THR A 89 11.34 -26.79 20.03
N LYS A 90 12.52 -27.05 20.61
CA LYS A 90 12.95 -26.36 21.83
C LYS A 90 12.80 -24.86 21.56
N PRO A 91 12.14 -24.07 22.42
CA PRO A 91 12.15 -22.63 22.27
C PRO A 91 13.60 -22.19 22.38
N ARG A 92 14.21 -21.80 21.24
CA ARG A 92 15.37 -20.92 21.31
C ARG A 92 14.85 -19.71 22.06
N LYS A 93 15.42 -19.42 23.22
CA LYS A 93 15.29 -18.11 23.85
C LYS A 93 15.77 -17.10 22.81
N ALA A 94 14.87 -16.57 22.01
CA ALA A 94 15.08 -15.31 21.33
C ALA A 94 15.13 -14.31 22.49
N GLU A 95 16.34 -13.95 22.88
CA GLU A 95 16.55 -12.74 23.65
C GLU A 95 15.85 -11.63 22.87
N GLU A 96 14.78 -11.09 23.45
CA GLU A 96 14.06 -9.94 22.94
C GLU A 96 15.01 -8.75 22.98
N LYS A 97 15.90 -8.64 21.98
CA LYS A 97 16.54 -7.37 21.68
C LYS A 97 15.48 -6.48 21.09
N LYS A 98 14.82 -5.72 21.99
CA LYS A 98 14.09 -4.50 21.64
C LYS A 98 15.04 -3.63 20.82
N HIS A 99 14.95 -3.70 19.49
CA HIS A 99 15.50 -2.68 18.62
C HIS A 99 14.62 -1.45 18.78
N ASN A 100 14.89 -0.72 19.86
CA ASN A 100 14.32 0.57 20.11
C ASN A 100 14.96 1.53 19.11
N CYS A 101 14.38 1.65 17.92
CA CYS A 101 14.72 2.71 16.98
C CYS A 101 14.16 4.03 17.51
N ASN A 102 14.76 4.52 18.60
CA ASN A 102 14.67 5.92 18.99
C ASN A 102 15.59 6.69 18.06
N LEU A 103 15.04 7.14 16.94
CA LEU A 103 15.62 8.21 16.15
C LEU A 103 15.41 9.51 16.93
N SER A 104 16.36 9.84 17.80
CA SER A 104 16.46 11.16 18.41
C SER A 104 17.90 11.41 18.85
N ASP A 105 18.56 12.24 18.03
CA ASP A 105 19.55 13.25 18.36
C ASP A 105 20.72 12.88 19.28
N HIS A 106 21.90 12.71 18.68
CA HIS A 106 23.16 13.20 19.26
C HIS A 106 24.22 13.37 18.17
N PHE A 107 24.11 14.44 17.37
CA PHE A 107 25.27 15.03 16.71
C PHE A 107 25.87 16.07 17.66
N THR A 108 26.72 15.60 18.57
CA THR A 108 27.57 16.45 19.41
C THR A 108 29.02 16.13 19.10
N GLY A 109 29.58 16.88 18.16
CA GLY A 109 31.02 17.06 17.97
C GLY A 109 31.35 18.52 18.24
N SER A 110 31.99 18.77 19.38
CA SER A 110 32.31 20.09 19.91
C SER A 110 33.72 20.55 19.47
N HIS A 111 33.82 21.83 19.10
CA HIS A 111 34.96 22.75 19.33
C HIS A 111 36.32 22.52 18.63
N PHE A 112 36.77 23.48 17.80
CA PHE A 112 37.63 24.64 18.18
C PHE A 112 38.12 25.42 16.94
N GLY A 113 38.23 26.75 17.03
CA GLY A 113 39.05 27.55 16.10
C GLY A 113 38.61 29.00 15.88
N ARG A 114 38.95 29.89 16.82
CA ARG A 114 39.05 31.34 16.57
C ARG A 114 40.24 31.63 15.66
N SER A 115 40.06 32.57 14.72
CA SER A 115 40.95 33.69 14.44
C SER A 115 40.20 34.73 13.62
#